data_AF-A0A1A6FZW5-F1
#
_entry.id   AF-A0A1A6FZW5-F1
#
_cell.length_a   1.000
_cell.length_b   1.000
_cell.length_c   1.000
_cell.angle_alpha   90.00
_cell.angle_beta   90.00
_cell.angle_gamma   90.00
#
_symmetry.space_group_name_H-M   'P 1'
#
loop_
_entity.id
_entity.type
_entity.pdbx_description
1 polymer ?
#
loop_
_entity_poly.entity_id
_entity_poly.type
_entity_poly.pdbx_seq_one_letter_code
_entity_poly.pdbx_strand_id
1 'polypeptide(L)'
;MAKIKARDLRGKKEEELLKQLDHLKVELSQLRVAKTQKENLRKFYKGKKYKPLDLRPKKTRAMRRRLTNHEEKLKTKKPQRKERLYPLRKYAVKA
;
A
#
# COMPACT_ATOMS: atom_id res chain seq x y z
N MET A 1 14.50 -13.00 -3.35
CA MET A 1 15.53 -13.99 -3.01
C MET A 1 14.88 -15.22 -2.40
N ALA A 2 15.24 -16.41 -2.87
CA ALA A 2 14.93 -17.64 -2.14
C ALA A 2 15.69 -17.64 -0.81
N LYS A 3 15.05 -18.11 0.27
CA LYS A 3 15.65 -18.17 1.60
C LYS A 3 16.73 -19.25 1.59
N ILE A 4 17.99 -18.87 1.74
CA ILE A 4 19.13 -19.80 1.80
C ILE A 4 18.96 -20.71 3.03
N LYS A 5 19.08 -22.03 2.86
CA LYS A 5 19.03 -22.98 3.97
C LYS A 5 20.44 -23.36 4.39
N ALA A 6 20.66 -23.52 5.70
CA ALA A 6 21.96 -23.88 6.26
C ALA A 6 22.52 -25.22 5.74
N ARG A 7 21.65 -26.15 5.34
CA ARG A 7 22.05 -27.43 4.72
C ARG A 7 22.76 -27.23 3.36
N ASP A 8 22.36 -26.20 2.61
CA ASP A 8 22.89 -25.91 1.28
C ASP A 8 24.28 -25.23 1.35
N LEU A 9 24.68 -24.75 2.54
CA LEU A 9 25.96 -24.09 2.79
C LEU A 9 27.04 -25.05 3.29
N ARG A 10 26.65 -26.13 3.98
CA ARG A 10 27.58 -27.08 4.60
C ARG A 10 28.45 -27.88 3.61
N GLY A 11 27.98 -28.07 2.38
CA GLY A 11 28.72 -28.79 1.34
C GLY A 11 29.62 -27.90 0.47
N LYS A 12 29.63 -26.58 0.70
CA LYS A 12 30.39 -25.62 -0.12
C LYS A 12 31.77 -25.36 0.47
N LYS A 13 32.72 -25.01 -0.39
CA LYS A 13 34.05 -24.58 0.02
C LYS A 13 34.00 -23.18 0.63
N GLU A 14 34.93 -22.89 1.55
CA GLU A 14 35.01 -21.61 2.25
C GLU A 14 35.09 -20.41 1.28
N GLU A 15 35.89 -20.52 0.22
CA GLU A 15 36.04 -19.46 -0.79
C GLU A 15 34.71 -19.11 -1.49
N GLU A 16 33.90 -20.12 -1.79
CA GLU A 16 32.59 -19.91 -2.42
C GLU A 16 31.62 -19.25 -1.45
N LEU A 17 31.69 -19.60 -0.16
CA LEU A 17 30.89 -18.99 0.90
C LEU A 17 31.25 -17.52 1.09
N LEU A 18 32.54 -17.18 1.08
CA LEU A 18 33.02 -15.80 1.17
C LEU A 18 32.55 -14.96 -0.02
N LYS A 19 32.70 -15.47 -1.25
CA LYS A 19 32.18 -14.81 -2.46
C LYS A 19 30.67 -14.59 -2.41
N GLN A 20 29.93 -15.60 -1.95
CA GLN A 20 28.47 -15.51 -1.80
C GLN A 20 28.07 -14.47 -0.74
N LEU A 21 28.80 -14.39 0.38
CA LEU A 21 28.58 -13.41 1.43
C LEU A 21 28.78 -11.98 0.92
N ASP A 22 29.85 -11.72 0.19
CA ASP A 22 30.15 -10.38 -0.31
C ASP A 22 29.14 -9.92 -1.36
N HIS A 23 28.71 -10.83 -2.24
CA HIS A 23 27.59 -10.55 -3.14
C HIS A 23 26.32 -10.16 -2.38
N LEU A 24 25.95 -10.91 -1.34
CA LEU A 24 24.77 -10.63 -0.52
C LEU A 24 24.87 -9.29 0.23
N LYS A 25 26.06 -8.91 0.70
CA LYS A 25 26.29 -7.60 1.33
C LYS A 25 26.09 -6.45 0.33
N VAL A 26 26.63 -6.58 -0.88
CA VAL A 26 26.47 -5.58 -1.94
C VAL A 26 24.99 -5.44 -2.31
N GLU A 27 24.30 -6.55 -2.52
CA GLU A 27 22.87 -6.55 -2.86
C GLU A 27 22.02 -5.92 -1.73
N LEU A 28 22.32 -6.24 -0.47
CA LEU A 28 21.67 -5.62 0.68
C LEU A 28 21.90 -4.10 0.72
N SER A 29 23.12 -3.65 0.44
CA SER A 29 23.46 -2.23 0.37
C SER A 29 22.64 -1.49 -0.68
N GLN A 30 22.58 -2.05 -1.91
CA GLN A 30 21.77 -1.50 -2.99
C GLN A 30 20.27 -1.43 -2.63
N LEU A 31 19.73 -2.50 -2.02
CA LEU A 31 18.33 -2.52 -1.56
C LEU A 31 18.05 -1.47 -0.49
N ARG A 32 18.98 -1.24 0.45
CA ARG A 32 18.85 -0.19 1.49
C ARG A 32 18.83 1.20 0.88
N VAL A 33 19.72 1.48 -0.08
CA VAL A 33 19.76 2.76 -0.80
C VAL A 33 18.45 2.99 -1.56
N ALA A 34 17.96 2.00 -2.32
CA ALA A 34 16.68 2.13 -3.03
C ALA A 34 15.50 2.38 -2.08
N LYS A 35 15.46 1.71 -0.92
CA LYS A 35 14.41 1.88 0.09
C LYS A 35 14.42 3.30 0.68
N THR A 36 15.59 3.79 1.09
CA THR A 36 15.75 5.12 1.71
C THR A 36 15.46 6.24 0.72
N GLN A 37 15.92 6.13 -0.53
CA GLN A 37 15.58 7.07 -1.60
C GLN A 37 14.07 7.16 -1.82
N LYS A 38 13.39 6.02 -1.93
CA LYS A 38 11.93 5.98 -2.10
C LYS A 38 11.19 6.59 -0.92
N GLU A 39 11.67 6.37 0.30
CA GLU A 39 11.10 6.99 1.50
C GLU A 39 11.28 8.51 1.51
N ASN A 40 12.46 9.01 1.16
CA ASN A 40 12.74 10.45 1.06
C ASN A 40 11.86 11.12 -0.01
N LEU A 41 11.67 10.47 -1.17
CA LEU A 41 10.72 10.93 -2.17
C LEU A 41 9.28 10.97 -1.63
N ARG A 42 8.84 9.96 -0.86
CA ARG A 42 7.52 9.97 -0.22
C ARG A 42 7.36 11.12 0.78
N LYS A 43 8.41 11.45 1.54
CA LYS A 43 8.43 12.58 2.48
C LYS A 43 8.31 13.91 1.71
N PHE A 44 9.11 14.09 0.66
CA PHE A 44 9.09 15.31 -0.16
C PHE A 44 7.75 15.55 -0.88
N TYR A 45 7.10 14.49 -1.38
CA TYR A 45 5.78 14.56 -2.03
C TYR A 45 4.61 14.40 -1.04
N LYS A 46 4.85 14.40 0.27
CA LYS A 46 3.77 14.39 1.27
C LYS A 46 3.01 15.71 1.19
N GLY A 47 1.68 15.66 1.25
CA GLY A 47 0.81 16.85 1.16
C GLY A 47 0.64 17.44 -0.25
N LYS A 48 1.56 17.22 -1.19
CA LYS A 48 1.43 17.70 -2.57
C LYS A 48 0.25 17.03 -3.28
N LYS A 49 -0.56 17.83 -3.98
CA LYS A 49 -1.72 17.38 -4.78
C LYS A 49 -1.32 16.34 -5.83
N TYR A 50 -0.22 16.61 -6.54
CA TYR A 50 0.28 15.74 -7.59
C TYR A 50 1.53 14.99 -7.14
N LYS A 51 1.46 13.67 -7.23
CA LYS A 51 2.58 12.76 -6.98
C LYS A 51 2.94 12.01 -8.27
N PRO A 52 4.23 11.71 -8.49
CA PRO A 52 4.68 10.84 -9.58
C PRO A 52 3.94 9.50 -9.59
N LEU A 53 3.80 8.91 -10.79
CA LEU A 53 3.04 7.66 -11.00
C LEU A 53 3.56 6.50 -10.13
N ASP A 54 4.86 6.43 -9.88
CA ASP A 54 5.50 5.37 -9.11
C ASP A 54 5.19 5.41 -7.61
N LEU A 55 4.87 6.60 -7.09
CA LEU A 55 4.50 6.80 -5.69
C LEU A 55 3.01 6.60 -5.43
N ARG A 56 2.18 6.53 -6.49
CA ARG A 56 0.74 6.31 -6.37
C ARG A 56 0.44 4.88 -5.90
N PRO A 57 -0.68 4.68 -5.16
CA PRO A 57 -1.14 3.33 -4.83
C PRO A 57 -1.34 2.49 -6.09
N LYS A 58 -0.79 1.27 -6.08
CA LYS A 58 -0.94 0.31 -7.20
C LYS A 58 -2.31 -0.37 -7.10
N LYS A 59 -3.35 0.33 -7.55
CA LYS A 59 -4.73 -0.18 -7.69
C LYS A 59 -5.09 -0.36 -9.16
N THR A 60 -6.11 -1.17 -9.44
CA THR A 60 -6.66 -1.31 -10.80
C THR A 60 -7.19 0.04 -11.32
N ARG A 61 -7.22 0.20 -12.65
CA ARG A 61 -7.70 1.43 -13.28
C ARG A 61 -9.15 1.74 -12.91
N ALA A 62 -10.01 0.70 -12.86
CA ALA A 62 -11.40 0.82 -12.44
C ALA A 62 -11.52 1.39 -11.01
N MET A 63 -10.78 0.83 -10.05
CA MET A 63 -10.78 1.32 -8.66
C MET A 63 -10.26 2.76 -8.52
N ARG A 64 -9.32 3.20 -9.38
CA ARG A 64 -8.82 4.58 -9.36
C ARG A 64 -9.81 5.60 -9.93
N ARG A 65 -10.72 5.16 -10.82
CA ARG A 65 -11.72 6.01 -11.48
C ARG A 65 -13.07 6.00 -10.78
N ARG A 66 -13.33 5.03 -9.89
CA ARG A 66 -14.51 5.03 -9.02
C ARG A 66 -14.57 6.34 -8.22
N LEU A 67 -15.79 6.81 -7.97
CA LEU A 67 -16.06 7.88 -7.01
C LEU A 67 -15.42 7.58 -5.65
N THR A 68 -14.96 8.65 -5.00
CA THR A 68 -14.52 8.57 -3.62
C THR A 68 -15.72 8.33 -2.70
N ASN A 69 -15.50 7.71 -1.55
CA ASN A 69 -16.56 7.50 -0.55
C ASN A 69 -17.23 8.80 -0.10
N HIS A 70 -16.53 9.94 -0.21
CA HIS A 70 -17.10 11.25 0.10
C HIS A 70 -18.10 11.67 -0.98
N GLU A 71 -17.67 11.63 -2.25
CA GLU A 71 -18.51 11.95 -3.40
C GLU A 71 -19.74 11.04 -3.48
N GLU A 72 -19.56 9.74 -3.26
CA GLU A 72 -20.64 8.74 -3.23
C GLU A 72 -21.68 9.03 -2.12
N LYS A 73 -21.25 9.66 -1.02
CA LYS A 73 -22.11 10.02 0.11
C LYS A 73 -22.71 11.42 0.01
N LEU A 74 -22.34 12.23 -0.97
CA LEU A 74 -22.90 13.57 -1.13
C LEU A 74 -24.40 13.45 -1.43
N LYS A 75 -25.21 14.02 -0.54
CA LYS A 75 -26.66 14.13 -0.70
C LYS A 75 -27.04 15.58 -0.85
N THR A 76 -28.04 15.85 -1.68
CA THR A 76 -28.61 17.19 -1.76
C THR A 76 -29.34 17.55 -0.46
N LYS A 77 -29.56 18.84 -0.20
CA LYS A 77 -30.17 19.31 1.07
C LYS A 77 -31.60 18.77 1.26
N LYS A 78 -32.34 18.57 0.17
CA LYS A 78 -33.71 18.03 0.17
C LYS A 78 -33.79 16.59 0.74
N PRO A 79 -33.10 15.57 0.18
CA PRO A 79 -33.06 14.23 0.76
C PRO A 79 -32.42 14.20 2.14
N GLN A 80 -31.38 15.01 2.42
CA GLN A 80 -30.80 15.10 3.76
C GLN A 80 -31.84 15.53 4.81
N ARG A 81 -32.67 16.53 4.50
CA ARG A 81 -33.78 16.95 5.37
C ARG A 81 -34.83 15.85 5.51
N LYS A 82 -35.18 15.17 4.41
CA LYS A 82 -36.16 14.07 4.42
C LYS A 82 -35.71 12.92 5.33
N GLU A 83 -34.47 12.47 5.20
CA GLU A 83 -33.90 11.40 6.02
C GLU A 83 -33.83 11.76 7.50
N ARG A 84 -33.54 13.04 7.81
CA ARG A 84 -33.54 13.54 9.19
C ARG A 84 -34.94 13.58 9.79
N LEU A 85 -35.94 14.00 9.02
CA LEU A 85 -37.32 14.11 9.48
C LEU A 85 -38.01 12.74 9.58
N TYR A 86 -37.75 11.86 8.61
CA TYR A 86 -38.41 10.56 8.46
C TYR A 86 -37.37 9.44 8.40
N PRO A 87 -36.68 9.15 9.52
CA PRO A 87 -35.80 8.00 9.58
C PRO A 87 -36.61 6.70 9.48
N LEU A 88 -36.06 5.69 8.83
CA LEU A 88 -36.63 4.34 8.88
C LEU A 88 -36.56 3.85 10.32
N ARG A 89 -37.73 3.72 10.95
CA ARG A 89 -37.85 3.21 12.32
C ARG A 89 -38.11 1.71 12.25
N LYS A 90 -37.49 0.97 13.17
CA LYS A 90 -37.80 -0.44 13.37
C LYS A 90 -39.08 -0.54 14.20
N TYR A 91 -40.10 -1.22 13.69
CA TYR A 91 -41.35 -1.49 14.41
C TYR A 91 -41.75 -2.95 14.23
N ALA A 92 -42.61 -3.43 15.12
CA ALA A 92 -43.26 -4.73 15.02
C ALA A 92 -44.77 -4.51 15.14
N VAL A 93 -45.54 -5.35 14.45
CA VAL A 93 -47.00 -5.37 14.57
C VAL A 93 -47.36 -6.51 15.51
N LYS A 94 -48.23 -6.24 16.46
CA LYS A 94 -48.76 -7.25 17.38
C LYS A 94 -49.71 -8.17 16.59
N ALA A 95 -49.62 -9.48 16.82
CA ALA A 95 -50.59 -10.44 16.32
C ALA A 95 -51.95 -10.26 16.98
#